data_AF-A0A6S6R5Z2-F1
#
_entry.id   AF-A0A6S6R5Z2-F1
#
_cell.length_a   1.000
_cell.length_b   1.000
_cell.length_c   1.000
_cell.angle_alpha   90.00
_cell.angle_beta   90.00
_cell.angle_gamma   90.00
#
_symmetry.space_group_name_H-M   'P 1'
#
loop_
_entity.id
_entity.type
_entity.pdbx_description
1 polymer ?
#
loop_
_entity_poly.entity_id
_entity_poly.type
_entity_poly.pdbx_seq_one_letter_code
_entity_poly.pdbx_strand_id
1 'polypeptide(L)' 'MSKLRETVCLYYISAGACKKGREASHNGYCQKCDKYYPRARVRHLNQKKKKLNEIRKKEEY' A
#
# COMPACT_ATOMS: atom_id res chain seq x y z
N MET A 1 19.39 -2.30 2.79
CA MET A 1 18.06 -2.38 2.12
C MET A 1 17.85 -1.08 1.36
N SER A 2 17.50 -1.09 0.07
CA SER A 2 17.11 0.16 -0.64
C SER A 2 15.82 0.69 -0.01
N LYS A 3 15.67 2.02 0.16
CA LYS A 3 14.52 2.69 0.83
C LYS A 3 13.14 2.28 0.28
N LEU A 4 13.07 1.68 -0.90
CA LEU A 4 11.85 1.15 -1.53
C LEU A 4 11.52 -0.31 -1.14
N ARG A 5 12.39 -0.98 -0.37
CA ARG A 5 12.32 -2.41 -0.01
C ARG A 5 12.06 -2.65 1.48
N GLU A 6 11.63 -1.64 2.23
CA GLU A 6 11.29 -1.77 3.67
C GLU A 6 9.82 -2.20 3.88
N THR A 7 8.97 -1.99 2.89
CA THR A 7 7.54 -2.25 3.02
C THR A 7 7.17 -3.70 2.75
N VAL A 8 6.71 -4.37 3.80
CA VAL A 8 6.21 -5.75 3.72
C VAL A 8 4.89 -5.83 2.93
N CYS A 9 4.56 -7.01 2.44
CA CYS A 9 3.29 -7.32 1.78
C CYS A 9 2.08 -7.07 2.72
N LEU A 10 0.95 -6.64 2.17
CA LEU A 10 -0.32 -6.43 2.89
C LEU A 10 -0.81 -7.68 3.63
N TYR A 11 -0.43 -8.86 3.16
CA TYR A 11 -0.81 -10.15 3.76
C TYR A 11 0.17 -10.69 4.80
N TYR A 12 1.31 -10.04 5.02
CA TYR A 12 2.25 -10.39 6.08
C TYR A 12 1.68 -9.97 7.43
N ILE A 13 1.66 -10.86 8.42
CA ILE A 13 1.19 -10.55 9.79
C ILE A 13 2.39 -10.49 10.74
N SER A 14 3.13 -11.60 10.84
CA SER A 14 4.34 -11.77 11.66
C SER A 14 5.20 -12.90 11.08
N ALA A 15 6.40 -13.14 11.64
CA ALA A 15 7.26 -14.22 11.18
C ALA A 15 6.54 -15.57 11.31
N GLY A 16 6.55 -16.37 10.25
CA GLY A 16 5.80 -17.62 10.13
C GLY A 16 4.31 -17.45 9.82
N ALA A 17 3.73 -16.23 9.96
CA ALA A 17 2.31 -15.98 9.78
C ALA A 17 2.00 -15.08 8.57
N CYS A 18 1.41 -15.68 7.54
CA CYS A 18 0.79 -14.97 6.41
C CYS A 18 -0.71 -15.23 6.40
N LYS A 19 -1.52 -14.20 6.11
CA LYS A 19 -2.98 -14.32 5.95
C LYS A 19 -3.41 -15.38 4.91
N LYS A 20 -2.51 -15.75 3.99
CA LYS A 20 -2.73 -16.75 2.95
C LYS A 20 -2.29 -18.18 3.34
N GLY A 21 -1.90 -18.42 4.60
CA GLY A 21 -1.44 -19.72 5.07
C GLY A 21 -0.06 -20.13 4.54
N ARG A 22 0.86 -19.15 4.37
CA ARG A 22 2.24 -19.40 3.93
C ARG A 22 3.23 -19.06 5.02
N GLU A 23 4.40 -19.68 4.99
CA GLU A 23 5.54 -19.28 5.81
C GLU A 23 5.98 -17.86 5.44
N ALA A 24 5.73 -16.93 6.37
CA ALA A 24 6.13 -15.55 6.22
C ALA A 24 7.56 -15.34 6.73
N SER A 25 8.52 -15.11 5.84
CA SER A 25 9.90 -14.78 6.20
C SER A 25 10.28 -13.37 5.76
N HIS A 26 11.12 -12.69 6.55
CA HIS A 26 11.76 -11.43 6.17
C HIS A 26 12.93 -11.60 5.20
N ASN A 27 13.47 -12.82 5.09
CA ASN A 27 14.66 -13.13 4.30
C ASN A 27 14.37 -13.19 2.78
N GLY A 28 13.09 -13.23 2.40
CA GLY A 28 12.64 -13.16 1.02
C GLY A 28 11.21 -12.67 1.00
N TYR A 29 11.00 -11.42 0.57
CA TYR A 29 9.65 -10.90 0.43
C TYR A 29 8.84 -11.78 -0.53
N CYS A 30 7.53 -11.84 -0.31
CA CYS A 30 6.54 -12.54 -1.16
C CYS A 30 6.41 -11.93 -2.59
N GLN A 31 7.44 -11.22 -3.07
CA GLN A 31 7.52 -10.57 -4.37
C GLN A 31 7.55 -11.56 -5.55
N LYS A 32 7.89 -12.83 -5.29
CA LYS A 32 7.88 -13.90 -6.30
C LYS A 32 6.48 -14.42 -6.65
N CYS A 33 5.42 -13.88 -6.04
CA CYS A 33 4.06 -14.31 -6.35
C CYS A 33 3.27 -13.22 -7.06
N ASP A 34 2.38 -13.65 -7.96
CA ASP A 34 1.47 -12.79 -8.71
C ASP A 34 0.47 -12.03 -7.82
N LYS A 35 0.44 -12.36 -6.52
CA LYS A 35 -0.48 -11.82 -5.53
C LYS A 35 0.21 -10.88 -4.52
N TYR A 36 1.40 -10.37 -4.85
CA TYR A 36 2.13 -9.40 -4.03
C TYR A 36 1.46 -8.03 -4.08
N TYR A 37 1.10 -7.49 -2.90
CA TYR A 37 0.60 -6.13 -2.76
C TYR A 37 1.35 -5.47 -1.61
N PRO A 38 2.12 -4.39 -1.82
CA PRO A 38 2.85 -3.74 -0.75
C PRO A 38 1.90 -3.05 0.25
N ARG A 39 2.21 -3.08 1.56
CA ARG A 39 1.42 -2.39 2.61
C ARG A 39 1.31 -0.89 2.35
N ALA A 40 2.37 -0.25 1.88
CA ALA A 40 2.35 1.16 1.52
C ALA A 40 2.30 1.31 -0.01
N ARG A 41 1.09 1.23 -0.57
CA ARG A 41 0.74 1.83 -1.87
C ARG A 41 -0.41 2.82 -1.69
N VAL A 42 -0.41 3.53 -0.58
CA VAL A 42 -1.45 4.53 -0.32
C VAL A 42 -1.10 5.78 -1.12
N ARG A 43 -1.82 6.01 -2.23
CA ARG A 43 -1.90 7.36 -2.80
C ARG A 43 -2.63 8.21 -1.78
N HIS A 44 -1.90 9.04 -1.03
CA HIS A 44 -2.53 10.04 -0.18
C HIS A 44 -3.41 10.94 -1.05
N LEU A 45 -4.71 11.01 -0.74
CA LEU A 45 -5.61 11.93 -1.39
C LEU A 45 -5.15 13.36 -1.06
N ASN A 46 -4.85 14.15 -2.09
CA ASN A 46 -4.53 15.56 -1.91
C ASN A 46 -5.81 16.31 -1.53
N GLN A 47 -6.04 16.47 -0.21
CA GLN A 47 -7.24 17.12 0.31
C GLN A 47 -7.38 18.58 -0.16
N LYS A 48 -6.28 19.29 -0.38
CA LYS A 48 -6.29 20.66 -0.95
C LYS A 48 -6.87 20.64 -2.36
N LYS A 49 -6.43 19.70 -3.21
CA LYS A 49 -6.96 19.55 -4.57
C LYS A 49 -8.45 19.17 -4.57
N LYS A 50 -8.87 18.31 -3.63
CA LYS A 50 -10.28 17.94 -3.46
C LYS A 50 -11.15 19.16 -3.11
N LYS A 51 -10.75 19.93 -2.10
CA LYS A 51 -11.46 21.16 -1.68
C LYS A 51 -11.53 22.22 -2.80
N LEU A 52 -10.43 22.45 -3.53
CA LEU A 52 -10.43 23.39 -4.65
C LEU A 52 -11.38 22.98 -5.78
N ASN A 53 -11.45 21.69 -6.11
CA ASN A 53 -12.40 21.18 -7.10
C ASN A 53 -13.85 21.30 -6.61
N GLU A 54 -14.12 21.12 -5.32
CA GLU A 54 -15.46 21.31 -4.74
C GLU A 54 -15.91 22.77 -4.81
N ILE A 55 -14.99 23.73 -4.59
CA ILE A 55 -15.29 25.16 -4.73
C ILE A 55 -15.56 25.53 -6.19
N ARG A 56 -14.68 25.12 -7.12
CA ARG A 56 -14.85 25.38 -8.56
C ARG A 56 -16.19 24.87 -9.10
N LYS A 57 -16.60 23.66 -8.71
CA LYS A 57 -17.90 23.09 -9.10
C LYS A 57 -19.10 23.88 -8.58
N LYS A 58 -18.96 24.61 -7.47
CA LYS A 58 -20.01 25.46 -6.90
C LYS A 58 -20.09 26.83 -7.57
N GLU A 59 -19.00 27.30 -8.19
CA GLU A 59 -18.97 28.57 -8.93
C GLU A 59 -19.50 28.43 -10.37
N GLU A 60 -19.56 27.19 -10.90
CA GLU A 60 -20.09 26.88 -12.24
C GLU A 60 -21.64 26.75 -12.30
N TYR A 61 -22.35 26.84 -11.17
CA TYR A 61 -23.82 26.72 -11.07
C TYR A 61 -24.43 28.02 -10.53
#